data_AF-A0AA42L175-F1
#
_entry.id   AF-A0AA42L175-F1
#
_cell.length_a   1.000
_cell.length_b   1.000
_cell.length_c   1.000
_cell.angle_alpha   90.00
_cell.angle_beta   90.00
_cell.angle_gamma   90.00
#
_symmetry.space_group_name_H-M   'P 1'
#
loop_
_entity.id
_entity.type
_entity.pdbx_description
1 polymer ?
#
loop_
_entity_poly.entity_id
_entity_poly.type
_entity_poly.pdbx_seq_one_letter_code
_entity_poly.pdbx_strand_id
1 'polypeptide(L)'
;MTNAVEQILVKAIERLQEEVGLDHLAAPKRWWQFRADHKGFISQVVRSTVWIEHYPPGAGLHPEGSFALVAFDNSLHPVWNYVSKETAASECGVDAAHLKIDTQLLKYVS
;
A
#
# COMPACT_ATOMS: atom_id res chain seq x y z
N MET A 1 11.85 8.01 -15.19
CA MET A 1 10.39 8.13 -14.99
C MET A 1 10.11 7.66 -13.59
N THR A 2 9.53 8.51 -12.74
CA THR A 2 9.04 8.07 -11.42
C THR A 2 7.75 7.30 -11.64
N ASN A 3 7.64 6.09 -11.09
CA ASN A 3 6.45 5.26 -11.27
C ASN A 3 5.24 5.98 -10.64
N ALA A 4 4.07 5.92 -11.26
CA ALA A 4 2.85 6.51 -10.70
C ALA A 4 2.54 5.97 -9.29
N VAL A 5 2.84 4.69 -9.05
CA VAL A 5 2.65 4.02 -7.76
C VAL A 5 3.50 4.64 -6.66
N GLU A 6 4.77 4.97 -6.95
CA GLU A 6 5.66 5.66 -6.01
C GLU A 6 5.10 7.02 -5.60
N GLN A 7 4.61 7.79 -6.58
CA GLN A 7 4.05 9.12 -6.30
C GLN A 7 2.76 9.04 -5.49
N ILE A 8 1.89 8.07 -5.79
CA ILE A 8 0.65 7.83 -5.03
C ILE A 8 1.00 7.46 -3.59
N LEU A 9 1.97 6.55 -3.40
CA LEU A 9 2.40 6.11 -2.07
C LEU A 9 2.86 7.30 -1.23
N VAL A 10 3.83 8.06 -1.73
CA VAL A 10 4.44 9.17 -0.99
C VAL A 10 3.39 10.20 -0.63
N LYS A 11 2.57 10.63 -1.61
CA LYS A 11 1.52 11.62 -1.38
C LYS A 11 0.44 11.15 -0.40
N ALA A 12 0.08 9.86 -0.45
CA ALA A 12 -0.88 9.29 0.49
C ALA A 12 -0.34 9.32 1.92
N ILE A 13 0.93 8.93 2.11
CA ILE A 13 1.57 8.96 3.44
C ILE A 13 1.71 10.38 3.96
N GLU A 14 2.14 11.33 3.11
CA GLU A 14 2.23 12.75 3.48
C GLU A 14 0.89 13.28 3.94
N ARG A 15 -0.17 13.02 3.17
CA ARG A 15 -1.53 13.44 3.51
C ARG A 15 -2.04 12.81 4.80
N LEU A 16 -1.81 11.51 4.99
CA LEU A 16 -2.20 10.82 6.23
C LEU A 16 -1.41 11.33 7.44
N GLN A 17 -0.13 11.67 7.26
CA GLN A 17 0.65 12.30 8.32
C GLN A 17 0.05 13.65 8.74
N GLU A 18 -0.44 14.44 7.78
CA GLU A 18 -1.10 15.73 8.06
C GLU A 18 -2.48 15.55 8.71
N GLU A 19 -3.28 14.60 8.23
CA GLU A 19 -4.68 14.42 8.66
C GLU A 19 -4.82 13.67 9.99
N VAL A 20 -4.01 12.62 10.21
CA VAL A 20 -4.19 11.72 11.36
C VAL A 20 -2.92 11.49 12.19
N GLY A 21 -1.74 11.88 11.68
CA GLY A 21 -0.46 11.71 12.37
C GLY A 21 0.01 10.25 12.41
N LEU A 22 1.11 9.96 11.70
CA LEU A 22 1.70 8.63 11.57
C LEU A 22 3.03 8.49 12.34
N ASP A 23 3.41 9.47 13.17
CA ASP A 23 4.66 9.41 13.96
C ASP A 23 4.75 8.15 14.84
N HIS A 24 3.61 7.55 15.21
CA HIS A 24 3.55 6.30 15.98
C HIS A 24 3.97 5.05 15.19
N LEU A 25 3.95 5.11 13.85
CA LEU A 25 4.46 4.06 12.96
C LEU A 25 5.96 4.19 12.71
N ALA A 26 6.55 5.33 13.08
CA ALA A 26 7.97 5.61 12.97
C ALA A 26 8.68 5.34 14.31
N ALA A 27 9.96 4.97 14.25
CA ALA A 27 10.78 4.80 15.43
C ALA A 27 10.89 6.14 16.20
N PRO A 28 10.87 6.11 17.54
CA PRO A 28 10.91 7.32 18.35
C PRO A 28 12.18 8.13 18.04
N LYS A 29 11.99 9.42 17.75
CA LYS A 29 13.07 10.36 17.41
C LYS A 29 14.00 10.49 18.62
N ARG A 30 15.30 10.23 18.42
CA ARG A 30 16.31 10.59 19.43
C ARG A 30 16.48 12.11 19.44
N TRP A 31 16.73 12.69 20.61
CA TRP A 31 16.78 14.15 20.77
C TRP A 31 17.87 14.83 19.92
N TRP A 32 18.91 14.11 19.48
CA TRP A 32 19.93 14.60 18.54
C TRP A 32 19.55 14.47 17.05
N GLN A 33 18.47 13.77 16.71
CA GLN A 33 17.94 13.64 15.34
C GLN A 33 16.87 14.70 15.09
N PHE A 34 17.29 15.97 15.04
CA PHE A 34 16.37 17.10 14.85
C PHE A 34 15.67 17.16 13.49
N ARG A 35 16.02 16.26 12.55
CA ARG A 35 15.26 15.98 11.34
C ARG A 35 15.28 14.49 11.08
N ALA A 36 14.12 13.83 11.16
CA ALA A 36 13.98 12.58 10.42
C ALA A 36 14.18 12.92 8.94
N ASP A 37 15.10 12.23 8.27
CA ASP A 37 15.15 12.27 6.82
C ASP A 37 13.76 11.85 6.32
N HIS A 38 13.10 12.72 5.57
CA HIS A 38 11.77 12.48 5.03
C HIS A 38 11.69 11.10 4.35
N LYS A 39 12.75 10.72 3.62
CA LYS A 39 12.87 9.39 3.01
C LYS A 39 12.87 8.26 4.05
N GLY A 40 13.56 8.45 5.17
CA GLY A 40 13.58 7.51 6.28
C GLY A 40 12.23 7.35 6.96
N PHE A 41 11.49 8.45 7.15
CA PHE A 41 10.12 8.41 7.67
C PHE A 41 9.18 7.63 6.74
N ILE A 42 9.14 8.00 5.46
CA ILE A 42 8.34 7.28 4.44
C ILE A 42 8.68 5.78 4.47
N SER A 43 9.98 5.44 4.47
CA SER A 43 10.41 4.03 4.49
C SER A 43 9.91 3.26 5.72
N GLN A 44 9.80 3.91 6.89
CA GLN A 44 9.27 3.27 8.10
C GLN A 44 7.77 3.07 8.03
N VAL A 45 7.02 4.08 7.57
CA VAL A 45 5.57 3.95 7.37
C VAL A 45 5.27 2.84 6.36
N VAL A 46 5.99 2.78 5.25
CA VAL A 46 5.83 1.74 4.22
C VAL A 46 6.05 0.34 4.80
N ARG A 47 7.06 0.14 5.66
CA ARG A 47 7.30 -1.15 6.34
C ARG A 47 6.19 -1.58 7.30
N SER A 48 5.41 -0.62 7.79
CA SER A 48 4.29 -0.83 8.70
C SER A 48 2.93 -0.86 7.99
N THR A 49 2.92 -0.80 6.65
CA THR A 49 1.71 -0.72 5.83
C THR A 49 1.68 -1.88 4.85
N VAL A 50 0.47 -2.38 4.55
CA VAL A 50 0.26 -3.30 3.43
C VAL A 50 -0.53 -2.59 2.35
N TRP A 51 0.01 -2.57 1.13
CA TRP A 51 -0.73 -2.12 -0.05
C TRP A 51 -1.26 -3.33 -0.79
N ILE A 52 -2.58 -3.36 -0.97
CA ILE A 52 -3.27 -4.37 -1.78
C ILE A 52 -3.89 -3.69 -3.01
N GLU A 53 -3.60 -4.21 -4.20
CA GLU A 53 -4.29 -3.83 -5.43
C GLU A 53 -5.32 -4.89 -5.81
N HIS A 54 -6.51 -4.43 -6.19
CA HIS A 54 -7.56 -5.28 -6.72
C HIS A 54 -7.72 -5.04 -8.22
N TYR A 55 -7.74 -6.13 -8.97
CA TYR A 55 -7.97 -6.15 -10.41
C TYR A 55 -9.31 -6.84 -10.70
N PRO A 56 -10.24 -6.18 -11.41
CA PRO A 56 -11.54 -6.76 -11.73
C PRO A 56 -11.39 -7.95 -12.70
N PRO A 57 -12.45 -8.77 -12.86
CA PRO A 57 -12.50 -9.79 -13.90
C PRO A 57 -12.13 -9.23 -15.28
N GLY A 58 -11.32 -9.97 -16.03
CA GLY A 58 -10.77 -9.52 -17.31
C GLY A 58 -9.56 -8.57 -17.25
N ALA A 59 -9.14 -8.15 -16.04
CA ALA A 59 -7.91 -7.41 -15.82
C ALA A 59 -6.95 -8.18 -14.88
N GLY A 60 -5.65 -8.01 -15.08
CA GLY A 60 -4.61 -8.70 -14.28
C GLY A 60 -4.30 -10.12 -14.77
N LEU A 61 -3.89 -11.01 -13.86
CA LEU A 61 -3.38 -12.35 -14.20
C LEU A 61 -4.44 -13.46 -14.21
N HIS A 62 -5.63 -13.23 -13.66
CA HIS A 62 -6.66 -14.28 -13.51
C HIS A 62 -8.02 -13.84 -14.07
N PRO A 63 -8.73 -14.70 -14.83
CA PRO A 63 -9.97 -14.33 -15.51
C PRO A 63 -11.08 -13.85 -14.57
N GLU A 64 -11.17 -14.42 -13.37
CA GLU A 64 -12.16 -14.04 -12.34
C GLU A 64 -11.78 -12.80 -11.52
N GLY A 65 -10.72 -12.09 -11.92
CA GLY A 65 -10.11 -11.02 -11.13
C GLY A 65 -8.98 -11.53 -10.24
N SER A 66 -8.13 -10.61 -9.80
CA SER A 66 -6.94 -10.95 -9.02
C SER A 66 -6.58 -9.87 -8.00
N PHE A 67 -5.80 -10.25 -7.00
CA PHE A 67 -5.21 -9.32 -6.05
C PHE A 67 -3.71 -9.30 -6.23
N ALA A 68 -3.07 -8.17 -5.93
CA ALA A 68 -1.63 -8.09 -5.78
C ALA A 68 -1.27 -7.47 -4.44
N LEU A 69 -0.32 -8.10 -3.74
CA LEU A 69 0.39 -7.48 -2.64
C LEU A 69 1.53 -6.68 -3.23
N VAL A 70 1.55 -5.37 -2.98
CA VAL A 70 2.57 -4.46 -3.48
C VAL A 70 3.62 -4.27 -2.39
N ALA A 71 4.81 -4.82 -2.64
CA ALA A 71 5.99 -4.62 -1.81
C ALA A 71 6.85 -3.52 -2.40
N PHE A 72 7.71 -2.90 -1.58
CA PHE A 72 8.62 -1.85 -2.01
C PHE A 72 10.06 -2.21 -1.64
N ASP A 73 10.98 -2.01 -2.58
CA ASP A 73 12.41 -2.16 -2.30
C ASP A 73 12.96 -0.98 -1.46
N ASN A 74 14.26 -1.01 -1.14
CA ASN A 74 14.90 0.07 -0.36
C ASN A 74 14.94 1.43 -1.09
N SER A 75 14.67 1.46 -2.39
CA SER A 75 14.55 2.65 -3.22
C SER A 75 13.09 3.07 -3.44
N LEU A 76 12.14 2.39 -2.79
CA LEU A 76 10.69 2.54 -2.96
C LEU A 76 10.18 2.11 -4.34
N HIS A 77 10.92 1.29 -5.09
CA HIS A 77 10.36 0.73 -6.31
C HIS A 77 9.35 -0.37 -5.97
N PRO A 78 8.15 -0.35 -6.58
CA PRO A 78 7.12 -1.34 -6.33
C PRO A 78 7.43 -2.68 -7.00
N VAL A 79 7.07 -3.76 -6.30
CA VAL A 79 7.08 -5.14 -6.78
C VAL A 79 5.72 -5.75 -6.50
N TRP A 80 5.08 -6.30 -7.54
CA TRP A 80 3.77 -6.92 -7.43
C TRP A 80 3.90 -8.41 -7.23
N ASN A 81 3.32 -8.91 -6.15
CA ASN A 81 3.10 -10.34 -5.94
C ASN A 81 1.62 -10.66 -6.10
N TYR A 82 1.24 -11.28 -7.21
CA TYR A 82 -0.14 -11.62 -7.51
C TYR A 82 -0.58 -12.86 -6.72
N VAL A 83 -1.71 -12.74 -6.05
CA VAL A 83 -2.22 -13.75 -5.12
C VAL A 83 -3.74 -13.86 -5.21
N SER A 84 -4.30 -14.95 -4.67
CA SER A 84 -5.75 -15.03 -4.44
C SER A 84 -6.18 -14.08 -3.32
N LYS A 85 -7.48 -13.81 -3.26
CA LYS A 85 -8.08 -13.01 -2.18
C LYS A 85 -7.83 -13.65 -0.81
N GLU A 86 -7.93 -14.97 -0.73
CA GLU A 86 -7.76 -15.75 0.51
C GLU A 86 -6.31 -15.63 1.01
N THR A 87 -5.34 -15.71 0.11
CA THR A 87 -3.92 -15.50 0.45
C THR A 87 -3.67 -14.06 0.88
N ALA A 88 -4.19 -13.06 0.16
CA ALA A 88 -4.05 -11.66 0.54
C ALA A 88 -4.61 -11.38 1.95
N ALA A 89 -5.79 -11.93 2.25
CA ALA A 89 -6.43 -11.78 3.56
C ALA A 89 -5.60 -12.42 4.68
N SER A 90 -5.08 -13.63 4.43
CA SER A 90 -4.21 -14.35 5.36
C SER A 90 -2.92 -13.57 5.67
N GLU A 91 -2.24 -13.04 4.64
CA GLU A 91 -1.02 -12.24 4.81
C GLU A 91 -1.27 -10.93 5.58
N CYS A 92 -2.47 -10.38 5.47
CA CYS A 92 -2.87 -9.17 6.21
C CYS A 92 -3.43 -9.46 7.61
N GLY A 93 -3.61 -10.74 7.98
CA GLY A 93 -4.22 -11.13 9.25
C GLY A 93 -5.68 -10.69 9.39
N VAL A 94 -6.43 -10.62 8.28
CA VAL A 94 -7.85 -10.22 8.25
C VAL A 94 -8.73 -11.30 7.63
N ASP A 95 -10.03 -11.24 7.88
CA ASP A 95 -11.00 -12.10 7.19
C ASP A 95 -11.14 -11.68 5.70
N ALA A 96 -11.28 -12.65 4.80
CA ALA A 96 -11.40 -12.39 3.36
C ALA A 96 -12.62 -11.52 2.98
N ALA A 97 -13.65 -11.46 3.83
CA ALA A 97 -14.78 -10.56 3.67
C ALA A 97 -14.38 -9.07 3.78
N HIS A 98 -13.29 -8.75 4.48
CA HIS A 98 -12.76 -7.38 4.56
C HIS A 98 -12.14 -6.92 3.23
N LEU A 99 -11.78 -7.87 2.35
CA LEU A 99 -11.31 -7.60 1.00
C LEU A 99 -12.43 -7.68 -0.06
N LYS A 100 -13.69 -7.74 0.38
CA LYS A 100 -14.82 -7.73 -0.55
C LYS A 100 -14.94 -6.35 -1.18
N ILE A 101 -14.72 -6.30 -2.49
CA ILE A 101 -14.86 -5.08 -3.28
C ILE A 101 -16.30 -4.97 -3.79
N ASP A 102 -16.94 -3.83 -3.52
CA ASP A 102 -18.20 -3.47 -4.18
C ASP A 102 -17.88 -2.83 -5.53
N THR A 103 -17.94 -3.65 -6.58
CA THR A 103 -17.61 -3.22 -7.94
C THR A 103 -18.60 -2.19 -8.49
N GLN A 104 -19.81 -2.05 -7.92
CA GLN A 104 -20.76 -1.02 -8.33
C GLN A 104 -20.31 0.38 -7.92
N LEU A 105 -19.56 0.50 -6.82
CA LEU A 105 -19.01 1.78 -6.37
C LEU A 105 -17.78 2.20 -7.18
N LEU A 106 -17.08 1.25 -7.80
CA LEU A 106 -15.81 1.52 -8.47
C LEU A 106 -15.93 2.13 -9.87
N LYS A 107 -17.14 2.30 -10.41
CA LYS A 107 -17.41 2.92 -11.72
C LYS A 107 -16.34 2.55 -12.76
N TYR A 108 -16.05 1.26 -12.93
CA TYR A 108 -15.12 0.81 -13.96
C TYR A 108 -15.62 1.33 -15.31
N VAL A 109 -14.94 2.34 -15.86
CA VAL A 109 -15.30 2.90 -17.16
C VAL A 109 -14.77 1.93 -18.20
N SER A 110 -15.67 1.21 -18.85
CA SER A 110 -15.37 0.38 -20.04
C SER A 110 -14.96 1.25 -21.21
#